data_AF-A0A2X2BUY7-F1
#
_entry.id   AF-A0A2X2BUY7-F1
#
_cell.length_a   1.000
_cell.length_b   1.000
_cell.length_c   1.000
_cell.angle_alpha   90.00
_cell.angle_beta   90.00
_cell.angle_gamma   90.00
#
_symmetry.space_group_name_H-M   'P 1'
#
loop_
_entity.id
_entity.type
_entity.pdbx_description
1 polymer ?
#
loop_
_entity_poly.entity_id
_entity_poly.type
_entity_poly.pdbx_seq_one_letter_code
_entity_poly.pdbx_strand_id
1 'polypeptide(L)'
;MHLMAKSVDEAIHRINARLPVKRRKDAVLAIEYLVTASPEAMKGKSVAEQNAYFNDAIRWLAERHGAANIAYVGVHRDETTPHMYAYVVPIDPAGRLNCRHFLGGAKALTEMQTSFASAVGQKHGLLRGLEGSRAKHTSIQKWYARQQMLEDGMAATTYALAEMTRNQPAVQQRFISLMDEEIERLQASRLVEVEKMPSPSL
;
A
#
# COMPACT_ATOMS: atom_id res chain seq x y z
N MET A 1 -18.64 -7.10 -11.12
CA MET A 1 -19.83 -6.36 -11.64
C MET A 1 -19.37 -5.46 -12.77
N HIS A 2 -20.04 -5.47 -13.91
CA HIS A 2 -19.72 -4.58 -15.03
C HIS A 2 -20.65 -3.38 -15.02
N LEU A 3 -20.10 -2.17 -15.13
CA LEU A 3 -20.89 -0.93 -15.04
C LEU A 3 -21.33 -0.44 -16.43
N MET A 4 -20.58 -0.75 -17.49
CA MET A 4 -20.85 -0.17 -18.83
C MET A 4 -20.99 -1.16 -19.98
N ALA A 5 -20.32 -2.32 -19.98
CA ALA A 5 -20.56 -3.38 -20.96
C ALA A 5 -20.85 -4.70 -20.24
N LYS A 6 -21.79 -5.48 -20.74
CA LYS A 6 -22.31 -6.68 -20.07
C LYS A 6 -21.39 -7.89 -20.21
N SER A 7 -20.40 -7.82 -21.11
CA SER A 7 -19.39 -8.87 -21.33
C SER A 7 -18.08 -8.30 -21.89
N VAL A 8 -17.04 -9.14 -21.89
CA VAL A 8 -15.74 -8.85 -22.52
C VAL A 8 -15.90 -8.63 -24.04
N ASP A 9 -16.73 -9.43 -24.70
CA ASP A 9 -16.98 -9.28 -26.15
C ASP A 9 -17.60 -7.92 -26.49
N GLU A 10 -18.52 -7.44 -25.66
CA GLU A 10 -19.09 -6.11 -25.83
C GLU A 10 -18.04 -5.01 -25.61
N ALA A 11 -17.12 -5.19 -24.65
CA ALA A 11 -16.01 -4.28 -24.43
C ALA A 11 -15.07 -4.22 -25.64
N ILE A 12 -14.70 -5.38 -26.19
CA ILE A 12 -13.86 -5.49 -27.40
C ILE A 12 -14.58 -4.85 -28.59
N HIS A 13 -15.87 -5.11 -28.76
CA HIS A 13 -16.67 -4.50 -29.82
C HIS A 13 -16.67 -2.97 -29.71
N ARG A 14 -16.90 -2.41 -28.50
CA ARG A 14 -16.87 -0.95 -28.27
C ARG A 14 -15.51 -0.33 -28.53
N ILE A 15 -14.43 -1.01 -28.13
CA ILE A 15 -13.06 -0.56 -28.46
C ILE A 15 -12.92 -0.51 -29.99
N ASN A 16 -13.19 -1.62 -30.67
CA ASN A 16 -13.04 -1.72 -32.13
C ASN A 16 -13.87 -0.69 -32.89
N ALA A 17 -15.10 -0.41 -32.45
CA ALA A 17 -15.99 0.59 -33.05
C ALA A 17 -15.44 2.03 -32.97
N ARG A 18 -14.52 2.31 -32.04
CA ARG A 18 -13.88 3.62 -31.88
C ARG A 18 -12.53 3.73 -32.57
N LEU A 19 -11.93 2.61 -33.00
CA LEU A 19 -10.63 2.62 -33.63
C LEU A 19 -10.70 3.08 -35.10
N PRO A 20 -9.72 3.87 -35.58
CA PRO A 20 -9.63 4.19 -36.99
C PRO A 20 -9.28 2.93 -37.82
N VAL A 21 -9.85 2.86 -39.03
CA VAL A 21 -9.63 1.76 -39.99
C VAL A 21 -8.15 1.61 -40.30
N LYS A 22 -7.47 2.72 -40.63
CA LYS A 22 -6.01 2.75 -40.84
C LYS A 22 -5.31 3.26 -39.59
N ARG A 23 -4.41 2.46 -39.02
CA ARG A 23 -3.58 2.80 -37.86
C ARG A 23 -2.21 2.13 -37.95
N ARG A 24 -1.24 2.65 -37.20
CA ARG A 24 0.07 2.00 -37.04
C ARG A 24 -0.08 0.68 -36.28
N LYS A 25 0.75 -0.32 -36.61
CA LYS A 25 0.70 -1.67 -36.04
C LYS A 25 0.94 -1.72 -34.53
N ASP A 26 1.69 -0.76 -34.02
CA ASP A 26 2.08 -0.58 -32.62
C ASP A 26 1.31 0.56 -31.95
N ALA A 27 0.12 0.88 -32.46
CA ALA A 27 -0.76 1.85 -31.82
C ALA A 27 -1.26 1.29 -30.48
N VAL A 28 -1.22 2.12 -29.43
CA VAL A 28 -1.93 1.82 -28.19
C VAL A 28 -3.43 1.92 -28.48
N LEU A 29 -4.12 0.78 -28.44
CA LEU A 29 -5.54 0.70 -28.80
C LEU A 29 -6.46 1.11 -27.64
N ALA A 30 -6.05 0.80 -26.41
CA ALA A 30 -6.74 1.19 -25.19
C ALA A 30 -5.73 1.44 -24.07
N ILE A 31 -6.10 2.33 -23.16
CA ILE A 31 -5.44 2.53 -21.88
C ILE A 31 -6.25 1.75 -20.85
N GLU A 32 -5.57 0.92 -20.07
CA GLU A 32 -6.16 0.31 -18.87
C GLU A 32 -5.80 1.14 -17.64
N TYR A 33 -6.83 1.60 -16.94
CA TYR A 33 -6.68 2.25 -15.64
C TYR A 33 -7.09 1.31 -14.53
N LEU A 34 -6.16 1.02 -13.62
CA LEU A 34 -6.47 0.41 -12.33
C LEU A 34 -6.73 1.51 -11.30
N VAL A 35 -7.90 1.48 -10.66
CA VAL A 35 -8.30 2.41 -9.61
C VAL A 35 -8.60 1.62 -8.35
N THR A 36 -7.81 1.86 -7.31
CA THR A 36 -7.95 1.21 -6.00
C THR A 36 -7.35 2.11 -4.91
N ALA A 37 -7.29 1.59 -3.69
CA ALA A 37 -6.58 2.18 -2.55
C ALA A 37 -5.92 1.04 -1.75
N SER A 38 -5.39 1.34 -0.56
CA SER A 38 -4.86 0.27 0.30
C SER A 38 -5.98 -0.71 0.71
N PRO A 39 -5.64 -1.98 1.03
CA PRO A 39 -6.61 -2.95 1.52
C PRO A 39 -7.43 -2.42 2.70
N GLU A 40 -6.79 -1.71 3.63
CA GLU A 40 -7.41 -1.14 4.83
C GLU A 40 -8.42 -0.05 4.44
N ALA A 41 -8.04 0.86 3.54
CA ALA A 41 -8.90 1.94 3.08
C ALA A 41 -10.13 1.41 2.30
N MET A 42 -9.97 0.34 1.51
CA MET A 42 -11.08 -0.24 0.74
C MET A 42 -12.00 -1.08 1.63
N LYS A 43 -11.47 -1.87 2.55
CA LYS A 43 -12.25 -2.68 3.50
C LYS A 43 -12.97 -1.81 4.54
N GLY A 44 -12.39 -0.66 4.89
CA GLY A 44 -13.04 0.32 5.78
C GLY A 44 -14.22 1.06 5.14
N LYS A 45 -14.45 0.92 3.83
CA LYS A 45 -15.58 1.52 3.11
C LYS A 45 -16.71 0.52 2.93
N SER A 46 -17.94 0.97 3.17
CA SER A 46 -19.15 0.27 2.73
C SER A 46 -19.20 0.13 1.21
N VAL A 47 -20.00 -0.80 0.70
CA VAL A 47 -20.19 -0.97 -0.76
C VAL A 47 -20.70 0.33 -1.42
N ALA A 48 -21.53 1.10 -0.72
CA ALA A 48 -22.02 2.39 -1.21
C ALA A 48 -20.90 3.43 -1.33
N GLU A 49 -20.01 3.53 -0.35
CA GLU A 49 -18.85 4.42 -0.41
C GLU A 49 -17.83 3.99 -1.47
N GLN A 50 -17.61 2.67 -1.64
CA GLN A 50 -16.79 2.15 -2.74
C GLN A 50 -17.39 2.52 -4.10
N ASN A 51 -18.72 2.37 -4.25
CA ASN A 51 -19.41 2.78 -5.47
C ASN A 51 -19.26 4.29 -5.72
N ALA A 52 -19.39 5.12 -4.68
CA ALA A 52 -19.17 6.56 -4.80
C ALA A 52 -17.75 6.88 -5.26
N TYR A 53 -16.73 6.23 -4.69
CA TYR A 53 -15.33 6.39 -5.10
C TYR A 53 -15.11 6.01 -6.57
N PHE A 54 -15.63 4.86 -6.99
CA PHE A 54 -15.49 4.42 -8.38
C PHE A 54 -16.29 5.27 -9.36
N ASN A 55 -17.49 5.73 -9.00
CA ASN A 55 -18.27 6.63 -9.83
C ASN A 55 -17.57 7.99 -10.03
N ASP A 56 -16.93 8.51 -8.98
CA ASP A 56 -16.12 9.74 -9.09
C ASP A 56 -14.91 9.54 -10.00
N ALA A 57 -14.26 8.38 -9.92
CA ALA A 57 -13.17 8.01 -10.82
C ALA A 57 -13.63 7.89 -12.29
N ILE A 58 -14.81 7.31 -12.54
CA ILE A 58 -15.40 7.23 -13.89
C ILE A 58 -15.67 8.64 -14.43
N ARG A 59 -16.27 9.52 -13.62
CA ARG A 59 -16.52 10.91 -14.01
C ARG A 59 -15.22 11.65 -14.35
N TRP A 60 -14.20 11.52 -13.51
CA TRP A 60 -12.89 12.09 -13.78
C TRP A 60 -12.25 11.55 -15.06
N LEU A 61 -12.36 10.24 -15.33
CA LEU A 61 -11.90 9.65 -16.59
C LEU A 61 -12.69 10.19 -17.79
N ALA A 62 -14.00 10.40 -17.64
CA ALA A 62 -14.87 10.91 -18.69
C ALA A 62 -14.58 12.39 -18.99
N GLU A 63 -14.26 13.19 -17.98
CA GLU A 63 -13.82 14.58 -18.14
C GLU A 63 -12.45 14.64 -18.82
N ARG A 64 -11.52 13.77 -18.43
CA ARG A 64 -10.16 13.74 -18.97
C ARG A 64 -10.10 13.28 -20.43
N HIS A 65 -10.82 12.20 -20.75
CA HIS A 65 -10.71 11.52 -22.03
C HIS A 65 -11.92 11.74 -22.94
N GLY A 66 -13.03 12.25 -22.43
CA GLY A 66 -14.32 12.24 -23.09
C GLY A 66 -15.12 10.97 -22.77
N ALA A 67 -16.39 11.10 -22.42
CA ALA A 67 -17.24 9.96 -22.04
C ALA A 67 -17.32 8.88 -23.15
N ALA A 68 -17.37 9.30 -24.42
CA ALA A 68 -17.40 8.39 -25.56
C ALA A 68 -16.10 7.57 -25.76
N ASN A 69 -15.03 7.93 -25.05
CA ASN A 69 -13.77 7.20 -25.08
C ASN A 69 -13.69 6.11 -24.00
N ILE A 70 -14.59 6.10 -23.02
CA ILE A 70 -14.67 5.02 -22.03
C ILE A 70 -15.39 3.84 -22.70
N ALA A 71 -14.63 2.81 -23.09
CA ALA A 71 -15.19 1.63 -23.71
C ALA A 71 -15.82 0.69 -22.68
N TYR A 72 -15.21 0.61 -21.49
CA TYR A 72 -15.59 -0.36 -20.48
C TYR A 72 -15.14 0.04 -19.09
N VAL A 73 -15.96 -0.32 -18.10
CA VAL A 73 -15.61 -0.24 -16.68
C VAL A 73 -16.11 -1.49 -15.96
N GLY A 74 -15.22 -2.14 -15.23
CA GLY A 74 -15.51 -3.28 -14.37
C GLY A 74 -15.02 -3.04 -12.94
N VAL A 75 -15.71 -3.65 -11.98
CA VAL A 75 -15.30 -3.65 -10.57
C VAL A 75 -15.22 -5.08 -10.07
N HIS A 76 -14.04 -5.45 -9.56
CA HIS A 76 -13.81 -6.69 -8.83
C HIS A 76 -13.94 -6.41 -7.32
N ARG A 77 -14.65 -7.29 -6.63
CA ARG A 77 -14.92 -7.21 -5.17
C ARG A 77 -14.68 -8.53 -4.44
N ASP A 78 -14.49 -9.58 -5.22
CA ASP A 78 -14.18 -10.96 -4.87
C ASP A 78 -12.68 -11.18 -4.64
N GLU A 79 -11.85 -10.20 -4.96
CA GLU A 79 -10.41 -10.20 -4.69
C GLU A 79 -10.05 -9.54 -3.34
N THR A 80 -8.79 -9.68 -2.92
CA THR A 80 -8.26 -9.18 -1.62
C THR A 80 -8.56 -7.70 -1.36
N THR A 81 -8.51 -6.88 -2.42
CA THR A 81 -8.77 -5.45 -2.38
C THR A 81 -9.72 -5.10 -3.51
N PRO A 82 -10.93 -4.60 -3.21
CA PRO A 82 -11.83 -4.11 -4.25
C PRO A 82 -11.15 -3.07 -5.15
N HIS A 83 -11.30 -3.23 -6.45
CA HIS A 83 -10.70 -2.32 -7.42
C HIS A 83 -11.55 -2.22 -8.68
N MET A 84 -11.45 -1.07 -9.32
CA MET A 84 -12.05 -0.80 -10.62
C MET A 84 -10.97 -0.86 -11.68
N TYR A 85 -11.30 -1.42 -12.83
CA TYR A 85 -10.51 -1.31 -14.04
C TYR A 85 -11.35 -0.66 -15.14
N ALA A 86 -10.75 0.25 -15.89
CA ALA A 86 -11.41 0.96 -16.98
C ALA A 86 -10.56 0.89 -18.25
N TYR A 87 -11.19 0.55 -19.37
CA TYR A 87 -10.58 0.60 -20.69
C TYR A 87 -11.03 1.86 -21.42
N VAL A 88 -10.05 2.69 -21.79
CA VAL A 88 -10.28 3.97 -22.47
C VAL A 88 -9.57 3.98 -23.83
N VAL A 89 -10.30 4.25 -24.90
CA VAL A 89 -9.72 4.44 -26.24
C VAL A 89 -9.15 5.85 -26.33
N PRO A 90 -7.84 6.05 -26.55
CA PRO A 90 -7.22 7.37 -26.44
C PRO A 90 -7.41 8.19 -27.72
N ILE A 91 -8.66 8.57 -28.04
CA ILE A 91 -8.95 9.51 -29.11
C ILE A 91 -8.78 10.93 -28.57
N ASP A 92 -7.81 11.68 -29.10
CA ASP A 92 -7.56 13.07 -28.68
C ASP A 92 -8.65 14.05 -29.18
N PRO A 93 -8.68 15.31 -28.72
CA PRO A 93 -9.64 16.30 -29.18
C PRO A 93 -9.60 16.60 -30.69
N ALA A 94 -8.50 16.23 -31.38
CA ALA A 94 -8.38 16.34 -32.83
C ALA A 94 -8.91 15.08 -33.56
N GLY A 95 -9.53 14.13 -32.84
CA GLY A 95 -10.11 12.92 -33.39
C GLY A 95 -9.11 11.82 -33.74
N ARG A 96 -7.87 11.89 -33.23
CA ARG A 96 -6.80 10.94 -33.56
C ARG A 96 -6.56 9.94 -32.44
N LEU A 97 -6.26 8.69 -32.79
CA LEU A 97 -5.78 7.70 -31.84
C LEU A 97 -4.36 8.06 -31.35
N ASN A 98 -4.28 8.68 -30.16
CA ASN A 98 -3.09 9.35 -29.66
C ASN A 98 -2.95 9.22 -28.14
N CYS A 99 -2.43 8.09 -27.68
CA CYS A 99 -2.13 7.86 -26.26
C CYS A 99 -1.11 8.87 -25.68
N ARG A 100 -0.17 9.34 -26.50
CA ARG A 100 0.85 10.32 -26.08
C ARG A 100 0.24 11.66 -25.67
N HIS A 101 -0.90 12.05 -26.23
CA HIS A 101 -1.62 13.25 -25.78
C HIS A 101 -1.99 13.17 -24.28
N PHE A 102 -2.41 11.99 -23.82
CA PHE A 102 -2.92 11.80 -22.46
C PHE A 102 -1.86 11.35 -21.44
N LEU A 103 -0.91 10.52 -21.87
CA LEU A 103 0.07 9.84 -21.01
C LEU A 103 1.52 10.11 -21.43
N GLY A 104 1.75 11.10 -22.31
CA GLY A 104 3.05 11.39 -22.87
C GLY A 104 4.01 12.03 -21.87
N GLY A 105 4.91 11.23 -21.31
CA GLY A 105 6.04 11.70 -20.52
C GLY A 105 5.76 11.81 -19.02
N ALA A 106 6.83 11.96 -18.25
CA ALA A 106 6.79 11.93 -16.78
C ALA A 106 5.88 13.03 -16.20
N LYS A 107 5.96 14.26 -16.76
CA LYS A 107 5.13 15.39 -16.32
C LYS A 107 3.64 15.09 -16.41
N ALA A 108 3.17 14.56 -17.54
CA ALA A 108 1.76 14.23 -17.75
C ALA A 108 1.26 13.19 -16.72
N LEU A 109 2.09 12.20 -16.39
CA LEU A 109 1.76 11.19 -15.39
C LEU A 109 1.74 11.76 -13.96
N THR A 110 2.70 12.63 -13.61
CA THR A 110 2.72 13.32 -12.32
C THR A 110 1.48 14.19 -12.15
N GLU A 111 1.14 14.99 -13.15
CA GLU A 111 -0.07 15.83 -13.16
C GLU A 111 -1.34 14.99 -13.09
N MET A 112 -1.38 13.85 -13.77
CA MET A 112 -2.50 12.91 -13.70
C MET A 112 -2.72 12.38 -12.28
N GLN A 113 -1.65 11.97 -11.58
CA GLN A 113 -1.74 11.51 -10.19
C GLN A 113 -2.18 12.62 -9.24
N THR A 114 -1.64 13.84 -9.41
CA THR A 114 -2.03 15.02 -8.62
C THR A 114 -3.49 15.39 -8.85
N SER A 115 -3.93 15.45 -10.10
CA SER A 115 -5.31 15.76 -10.48
C SER A 115 -6.29 14.73 -9.93
N PHE A 116 -5.99 13.43 -10.07
CA PHE A 116 -6.85 12.37 -9.55
C PHE A 116 -6.97 12.44 -8.02
N ALA A 117 -5.86 12.63 -7.31
CA ALA A 117 -5.87 12.74 -5.86
C ALA A 117 -6.69 13.95 -5.38
N SER A 118 -6.59 15.10 -6.05
CA SER A 118 -7.35 16.31 -5.70
C SER A 118 -8.84 16.20 -6.06
N ALA A 119 -9.16 15.74 -7.27
CA ALA A 119 -10.53 15.72 -7.78
C ALA A 119 -11.37 14.57 -7.22
N VAL A 120 -10.72 13.45 -6.90
CA VAL A 120 -11.37 12.21 -6.43
C VAL A 120 -10.86 11.84 -5.04
N GLY A 121 -9.57 11.57 -4.89
CA GLY A 121 -8.99 10.99 -3.67
C GLY A 121 -9.39 11.70 -2.38
N GLN A 122 -9.24 13.02 -2.32
CA GLN A 122 -9.53 13.84 -1.13
C GLN A 122 -10.99 13.71 -0.65
N LYS A 123 -11.96 13.63 -1.57
CA LYS A 123 -13.39 13.44 -1.24
C LYS A 123 -13.66 12.11 -0.55
N HIS A 124 -12.79 11.12 -0.79
CA HIS A 124 -12.89 9.77 -0.25
C HIS A 124 -11.90 9.51 0.89
N GLY A 125 -11.27 10.57 1.43
CA GLY A 125 -10.30 10.47 2.52
C GLY A 125 -8.96 9.83 2.10
N LEU A 126 -8.65 9.83 0.80
CA LEU A 126 -7.41 9.28 0.26
C LEU A 126 -6.41 10.41 -0.03
N LEU A 127 -5.14 10.12 0.26
CA LEU A 127 -4.02 11.03 0.00
C LEU A 127 -3.33 10.67 -1.32
N ARG A 128 -2.68 11.65 -1.92
CA ARG A 128 -1.82 11.45 -3.08
C ARG A 128 -0.62 10.58 -2.69
N GLY A 129 -0.22 9.68 -3.58
CA GLY A 129 1.06 8.98 -3.46
C GLY A 129 2.26 9.95 -3.42
N LEU A 130 3.40 9.47 -2.92
CA LEU A 130 4.63 10.27 -2.83
C LEU A 130 5.09 10.74 -4.22
N GLU A 131 5.28 12.06 -4.38
CA GLU A 131 5.87 12.62 -5.60
C GLU A 131 7.31 12.17 -5.75
N GLY A 132 7.72 11.82 -6.97
CA GLY A 132 9.09 11.36 -7.21
C GLY A 132 9.42 10.03 -6.54
N SER A 133 8.40 9.23 -6.17
CA SER A 133 8.60 7.92 -5.55
C SER A 133 9.56 7.06 -6.37
N ARG A 134 10.53 6.45 -5.67
CA ARG A 134 11.49 5.50 -6.25
C ARG A 134 10.95 4.06 -6.30
N ALA A 135 9.70 3.86 -5.87
CA ALA A 135 9.04 2.56 -5.91
C ALA A 135 8.97 2.06 -7.37
N LYS A 136 9.33 0.80 -7.58
CA LYS A 136 9.20 0.15 -8.88
C LYS A 136 7.93 -0.68 -8.90
N HIS A 137 7.17 -0.60 -9.99
CA HIS A 137 6.06 -1.52 -10.21
C HIS A 137 6.56 -2.97 -10.14
N THR A 138 5.85 -3.80 -9.40
CA THR A 138 6.08 -5.23 -9.29
C THR A 138 4.80 -5.95 -9.66
N SER A 139 4.92 -7.08 -10.37
CA SER A 139 3.75 -7.95 -10.59
C SER A 139 3.19 -8.42 -9.26
N ILE A 140 1.88 -8.73 -9.26
CA ILE A 140 1.16 -9.21 -8.08
C ILE A 140 1.84 -10.45 -7.48
N GLN A 141 2.20 -11.42 -8.32
CA GLN A 141 2.93 -12.63 -7.91
C GLN A 141 4.25 -12.31 -7.20
N LYS A 142 5.05 -11.39 -7.78
CA LYS A 142 6.34 -10.99 -7.19
C LYS A 142 6.17 -10.22 -5.89
N TRP A 143 5.09 -9.44 -5.78
CA TRP A 143 4.76 -8.71 -4.55
C TRP A 143 4.41 -9.66 -3.41
N TYR A 144 3.50 -10.61 -3.63
CA TYR A 144 3.13 -11.61 -2.61
C TYR A 144 4.31 -12.50 -2.21
N ALA A 145 5.10 -12.96 -3.17
CA ALA A 145 6.31 -13.71 -2.87
C ALA A 145 7.27 -12.92 -1.98
N ARG A 146 7.44 -11.61 -2.24
CA ARG A 146 8.27 -10.74 -1.41
C ARG A 146 7.67 -10.51 -0.01
N GLN A 147 6.36 -10.30 0.11
CA GLN A 147 5.70 -10.12 1.41
C GLN A 147 5.87 -11.37 2.27
N GLN A 148 5.63 -12.56 1.71
CA GLN A 148 5.84 -13.82 2.41
C GLN A 148 7.28 -13.96 2.90
N MET A 149 8.27 -13.69 2.03
CA MET A 149 9.68 -13.75 2.43
C MET A 149 10.03 -12.75 3.54
N LEU A 150 9.41 -11.56 3.55
CA LEU A 150 9.61 -10.57 4.60
C LEU A 150 8.95 -11.01 5.92
N GLU A 151 7.73 -11.55 5.85
CA GLU A 151 7.02 -12.11 7.01
C GLU A 151 7.80 -13.27 7.63
N ASP A 152 8.27 -14.21 6.80
CA ASP A 152 9.10 -15.34 7.23
C ASP A 152 10.42 -14.87 7.85
N GLY A 153 11.08 -13.88 7.23
CA GLY A 153 12.32 -13.30 7.73
C GLY A 153 12.11 -12.52 9.03
N MET A 154 11.01 -11.79 9.16
CA MET A 154 10.64 -11.10 10.40
C MET A 154 10.35 -12.11 11.51
N ALA A 155 9.56 -13.17 11.23
CA ALA A 155 9.29 -14.23 12.19
C ALA A 155 10.57 -14.93 12.67
N ALA A 156 11.49 -15.23 11.75
CA ALA A 156 12.80 -15.80 12.09
C ALA A 156 13.63 -14.84 12.96
N THR A 157 13.61 -13.54 12.67
CA THR A 157 14.31 -12.52 13.46
C THR A 157 13.70 -12.37 14.85
N THR A 158 12.37 -12.33 14.96
CA THR A 158 11.65 -12.28 16.24
C THR A 158 11.93 -13.53 17.08
N TYR A 159 11.94 -14.71 16.45
CA TYR A 159 12.29 -15.97 17.13
C TYR A 159 13.74 -15.95 17.63
N ALA A 160 14.69 -15.54 16.79
CA ALA A 160 16.11 -15.44 17.18
C ALA A 160 16.32 -14.45 18.34
N LEU A 161 15.67 -13.28 18.31
CA LEU A 161 15.70 -12.31 19.42
C LEU A 161 15.10 -12.89 20.70
N ALA A 162 13.99 -13.61 20.60
CA ALA A 162 13.34 -14.27 21.74
C ALA A 162 14.23 -15.38 22.34
N GLU A 163 14.88 -16.20 21.51
CA GLU A 163 15.84 -17.23 21.93
C GLU A 163 17.09 -16.62 22.59
N MET A 164 17.63 -15.53 22.03
CA MET A 164 18.76 -14.82 22.65
C MET A 164 18.40 -14.25 24.03
N THR A 165 17.17 -13.77 24.20
CA THR A 165 16.69 -13.25 25.49
C THR A 165 16.40 -14.39 26.47
N ARG A 166 15.89 -15.53 25.97
CA ARG A 166 15.62 -16.75 26.75
C ARG A 166 16.90 -17.43 27.24
N ASN A 167 18.01 -17.31 26.51
CA ASN A 167 19.33 -17.86 26.87
C ASN A 167 20.26 -16.86 27.60
N GLN A 168 19.72 -15.78 28.18
CA GLN A 168 20.45 -14.92 29.12
C GLN A 168 20.25 -15.21 30.64
N PRO A 169 19.80 -16.39 31.13
CA PRO A 169 19.68 -16.60 32.57
C PRO A 169 21.04 -16.57 33.26
N ALA A 170 22.14 -16.92 32.58
CA ALA A 170 23.48 -16.96 33.18
C ALA A 170 24.05 -15.56 33.49
N VAL A 171 23.78 -14.55 32.66
CA VAL A 171 24.25 -13.17 32.91
C VAL A 171 23.44 -12.54 34.04
N GLN A 172 22.13 -12.79 34.06
CA GLN A 172 21.22 -12.28 35.10
C GLN A 172 21.45 -12.99 36.44
N GLN A 173 21.63 -14.31 36.46
CA GLN A 173 21.99 -15.07 37.66
C GLN A 173 23.35 -14.67 38.21
N ARG A 174 24.36 -14.45 37.35
CA ARG A 174 25.68 -14.01 37.80
C ARG A 174 25.68 -12.57 38.34
N PHE A 175 24.80 -11.71 37.82
CA PHE A 175 24.61 -10.37 38.38
C PHE A 175 23.89 -10.41 39.73
N ILE A 176 22.86 -11.27 39.87
CA ILE A 176 22.17 -11.50 41.15
C ILE A 176 23.14 -12.08 42.19
N SER A 177 23.94 -13.09 41.84
CA SER A 177 24.90 -13.67 42.78
C SER A 177 25.95 -12.66 43.25
N LEU A 178 26.46 -11.81 42.36
CA LEU A 178 27.41 -10.75 42.71
C LEU A 178 26.77 -9.68 43.60
N MET A 179 25.49 -9.37 43.40
CA MET A 179 24.75 -8.44 44.26
C MET A 179 24.49 -9.04 45.65
N ASP A 180 24.15 -10.32 45.73
CA ASP A 180 23.92 -11.04 47.00
C ASP A 180 25.22 -11.11 47.84
N GLU A 181 26.36 -11.43 47.21
CA GLU A 181 27.67 -11.43 47.89
C GLU A 181 28.03 -10.04 48.45
N GLU A 182 27.72 -8.96 47.73
CA GLU A 182 27.99 -7.59 48.18
C GLU A 182 27.06 -7.18 49.34
N ILE A 183 25.79 -7.58 49.29
CA ILE A 183 24.82 -7.36 50.38
C ILE A 183 25.28 -8.09 51.65
N GLU A 184 25.71 -9.35 51.54
CA GLU A 184 26.25 -10.10 52.68
C GLU A 184 27.50 -9.44 53.26
N ARG A 185 28.42 -8.95 52.42
CA ARG A 185 29.60 -8.19 52.87
C ARG A 185 29.22 -6.91 53.62
N LEU A 186 28.25 -6.16 53.11
CA LEU A 186 27.79 -4.91 53.75
C LEU A 186 27.05 -5.18 55.06
N GLN A 187 26.30 -6.28 55.16
CA GLN A 187 25.64 -6.69 56.40
C GLN A 187 26.65 -7.18 57.45
N ALA A 188 27.65 -7.97 57.05
CA ALA A 188 28.70 -8.46 57.93
C ALA A 188 29.58 -7.31 58.47
N SER A 189 29.93 -6.34 57.63
CA SER A 189 30.70 -5.15 58.06
C SER A 189 29.89 -4.25 59.01
N ARG A 190 28.57 -4.12 58.79
CA ARG A 190 27.68 -3.39 59.70
C ARG A 190 27.54 -4.06 61.08
N LEU A 191 27.59 -5.39 61.18
CA LEU A 191 27.58 -6.11 62.47
C LEU A 191 28.87 -5.88 63.28
N VAL A 192 30.02 -5.82 62.61
CA VAL A 192 31.32 -5.56 63.25
C VAL A 192 31.42 -4.11 63.78
N GLU A 193 30.75 -3.15 63.14
CA GLU A 193 30.68 -1.77 63.63
C GLU A 193 29.76 -1.60 64.85
N VAL A 194 28.65 -2.35 64.93
CA VAL A 194 27.71 -2.29 66.07
C VAL A 194 28.31 -2.89 67.34
N GLU A 195 29.15 -3.93 67.26
CA GLU A 195 29.87 -4.50 68.42
C GLU A 195 30.98 -3.58 68.98
N LYS A 196 31.45 -2.59 68.20
CA LYS A 196 32.48 -1.64 68.63
C LYS A 196 31.92 -0.32 69.19
N MET A 197 30.59 -0.15 69.25
CA MET A 197 30.00 1.03 69.85
C MET A 197 30.06 0.95 71.39
N PRO A 198 30.65 1.94 72.09
CA PRO A 198 30.70 1.93 73.54
C PRO A 198 29.28 2.05 74.12
N SER A 199 29.02 1.30 75.20
CA SER A 199 27.74 1.29 75.90
C SER A 199 27.33 2.71 76.32
N PRO A 200 26.06 3.12 76.11
CA PRO A 200 25.64 4.47 76.45
C PRO A 200 25.71 4.69 77.96
N SER A 201 26.43 5.72 78.39
CA SER A 201 26.38 6.21 79.76
C SER A 201 25.04 6.90 80.02
N LEU A 202 24.40 6.52 81.13
CA LEU A 202 23.11 6.99 81.66
C LEU A 202 22.99 8.52 81.73
#